data_AF-A0A919LYW8-F1
#
_entry.id   AF-A0A919LYW8-F1
#
_cell.length_a   1.000
_cell.length_b   1.000
_cell.length_c   1.000
_cell.angle_alpha   90.00
_cell.angle_beta   90.00
_cell.angle_gamma   90.00
#
_symmetry.space_group_name_H-M   'P 1'
#
loop_
_entity.id
_entity.type
_entity.pdbx_description
1 polymer ?
#
loop_
_entity_poly.entity_id
_entity_poly.type
_entity_poly.pdbx_seq_one_letter_code
_entity_poly.pdbx_strand_id
1 'polypeptide(L)' 'MLGENRGSSRLLEKQGFVRTQVLEKAYHLNGVDYDDWIYRLERESHPAPADAG' A
#
# COMPACT_ATOMS: atom_id res chain seq x y z
N MET A 1 15.42 -2.71 -4.33
CA MET A 1 14.07 -2.44 -4.94
C MET A 1 13.45 -1.20 -4.29
N LEU A 2 12.55 -0.46 -4.94
CA LEU A 2 11.80 0.61 -4.26
C LEU A 2 10.86 0.02 -3.19
N GLY A 3 10.39 -1.23 -3.38
CA GLY A 3 9.72 -2.03 -2.35
C GLY A 3 10.53 -2.29 -1.07
N GLU A 4 11.85 -2.08 -1.06
CA GLU A 4 12.67 -2.18 0.16
C GLU A 4 12.72 -0.88 0.96
N ASN A 5 11.88 0.12 0.64
CA ASN A 5 11.61 1.21 1.56
C ASN A 5 10.91 0.66 2.81
N ARG A 6 11.70 0.02 3.68
CA ARG A 6 11.27 -0.70 4.87
C ARG A 6 10.53 0.22 5.84
N GLY A 7 10.88 1.50 5.87
CA GLY A 7 10.19 2.52 6.66
C GLY A 7 8.75 2.72 6.18
N SER A 8 8.55 2.94 4.89
CA SER A 8 7.21 3.09 4.30
C SER A 8 6.38 1.81 4.43
N SER A 9 6.96 0.65 4.10
CA SER A 9 6.26 -0.65 4.19
C SER A 9 5.78 -0.93 5.61
N ARG A 10 6.64 -0.76 6.61
CA ARG A 10 6.27 -0.94 8.02
C ARG A 10 5.17 0.03 8.47
N LEU A 11 5.20 1.28 7.98
CA LEU A 11 4.17 2.26 8.31
C LEU A 11 2.82 1.87 7.71
N LEU A 12 2.79 1.48 6.43
CA LEU A 12 1.57 1.07 5.73
C LEU A 12 0.95 -0.15 6.40
N GLU A 13 1.74 -1.20 6.67
CA GLU A 13 1.30 -2.40 7.37
C GLU A 13 0.75 -2.08 8.77
N LYS A 14 1.42 -1.20 9.52
CA LYS A 14 0.93 -0.75 10.84
C LYS A 14 -0.41 -0.02 10.77
N GLN A 15 -0.69 0.69 9.67
CA GLN A 15 -1.94 1.42 9.46
C GLN A 15 -3.05 0.56 8.85
N GLY A 16 -2.85 -0.76 8.74
CA GLY A 16 -3.86 -1.69 8.25
C GLY A 16 -3.91 -1.84 6.73
N PHE A 17 -2.95 -1.27 6.00
CA PHE A 17 -2.81 -1.57 4.58
C PHE A 17 -2.27 -2.99 4.42
N VAL A 18 -2.80 -3.71 3.43
CA VAL A 18 -2.34 -5.05 3.05
C VAL A 18 -1.60 -4.95 1.72
N ARG A 19 -0.43 -5.58 1.62
CA ARG A 19 0.29 -5.72 0.33
C ARG A 19 -0.46 -6.69 -0.55
N THR A 20 -0.88 -6.25 -1.73
CA THR A 20 -1.75 -7.03 -2.62
C THR A 20 -1.04 -7.47 -3.89
N GLN A 21 0.01 -6.77 -4.31
CA GLN A 21 0.73 -7.09 -5.53
C GLN A 21 2.18 -6.58 -5.48
N VAL A 22 3.03 -7.22 -6.28
CA VAL A 22 4.35 -6.71 -6.67
C VAL A 22 4.27 -6.40 -8.17
N LEU A 23 4.63 -5.19 -8.57
CA LEU A 23 4.79 -4.81 -9.96
C LEU A 23 6.27 -4.87 -10.31
N GLU A 24 6.64 -5.83 -11.16
CA GLU A 24 8.01 -5.96 -11.63
C GLU A 24 8.37 -4.82 -12.59
N LYS A 25 9.54 -4.21 -12.40
CA LYS A 25 10.07 -3.13 -13.25
C LYS A 25 9.11 -1.95 -13.46
N ALA A 26 8.35 -1.59 -12.44
CA ALA A 26 7.35 -0.52 -12.50
C ALA A 26 7.95 0.87 -12.73
N TYR A 27 9.20 1.09 -12.31
CA TYR A 27 9.89 2.36 -12.47
C TYR A 27 11.28 2.17 -13.08
N HIS A 28 11.63 3.04 -14.02
CA HIS A 28 12.98 3.14 -14.57
C HIS A 28 13.64 4.43 -14.07
N LEU A 29 14.72 4.31 -13.29
CA LEU A 29 15.43 5.43 -12.68
C LEU A 29 16.93 5.22 -12.82
N ASN A 30 17.63 6.21 -13.39
CA ASN A 30 19.09 6.18 -13.57
C ASN A 30 19.61 4.91 -14.28
N GLY A 31 18.88 4.43 -15.30
CA GLY A 31 19.25 3.23 -16.05
C GLY A 31 18.91 1.91 -15.35
N VAL A 32 18.23 1.94 -14.21
CA VAL A 32 17.89 0.75 -13.42
C VAL A 32 16.37 0.62 -13.29
N ASP A 33 15.87 -0.59 -13.50
CA ASP A 33 14.47 -0.94 -13.26
C ASP A 33 14.24 -1.31 -11.79
N TYR A 34 13.14 -0.82 -11.22
CA TYR A 34 12.76 -1.09 -9.84
C TYR A 34 11.35 -1.68 -9.77
N ASP A 35 11.24 -2.73 -8.97
CA ASP A 35 9.94 -3.28 -8.59
C ASP A 35 9.28 -2.39 -7.53
N ASP A 36 7.95 -2.35 -7.59
CA ASP A 36 7.12 -1.64 -6.63
C ASP A 36 6.11 -2.56 -5.94
N TRP A 37 5.73 -2.22 -4.71
CA TRP A 37 4.77 -2.98 -3.91
C TRP A 37 3.47 -2.19 -3.77
N ILE A 38 2.38 -2.81 -4.20
CA ILE A 38 1.06 -2.20 -4.16
C ILE A 38 0.37 -2.58 -2.86
N TYR A 39 -0.11 -1.55 -2.15
CA TYR A 39 -0.83 -1.68 -0.89
C TYR A 39 -2.26 -1.17 -1.04
N ARG A 40 -3.20 -1.85 -0.38
CA ARG A 40 -4.60 -1.46 -0.31
C ARG A 40 -5.05 -1.36 1.14
N LEU A 41 -5.71 -0.26 1.49
CA LEU A 41 -6.49 -0.14 2.72
C LEU A 41 -7.96 -0.32 2.33
N GLU A 42 -8.57 -1.38 2.84
CA GLU A 42 -10.01 -1.54 2.75
C GLU A 42 -10.62 -0.78 3.93
N ARG A 43 -11.59 0.11 3.68
CA ARG A 43 -12.39 0.62 4.79
C ARG A 43 -13.17 -0.59 5.30
N GLU A 44 -13.03 -0.95 6.57
CA GLU A 44 -14.13 -1.61 7.25
C GLU A 44 -15.37 -0.77 6.91
N SER A 45 -16.42 -1.42 6.42
CA SER A 45 -17.72 -0.81 6.19
C SER A 45 -18.09 -0.06 7.46
N HIS A 46 -17.75 1.22 7.51
CA HIS A 46 -18.07 2.07 8.64
C HIS A 46 -19.59 2.01 8.69
N PRO A 47 -20.21 1.39 9.72
CA PRO A 47 -21.66 1.44 9.79
C PRO A 47 -21.99 2.92 9.74
N ALA A 48 -22.84 3.29 8.77
CA ALA A 48 -23.36 4.64 8.72
C ALA A 48 -23.85 5.01 10.14
N PRO A 49 -23.59 6.24 10.63
CA PRO A 49 -24.10 6.63 11.93
C PRO A 49 -25.61 6.34 11.90
N ALA A 50 -26.06 5.47 12.80
CA ALA A 50 -27.44 5.02 12.86
C ALA A 50 -28.34 6.25 12.84
N ASP A 51 -29.37 6.20 11.98
CA ASP A 51 -30.39 7.21 11.83
C ASP A 51 -30.72 7.86 13.19
N ALA A 52 -30.29 9.10 13.38
CA ALA A 52 -30.78 9.94 14.45
C ALA A 52 -32.20 10.34 14.05
N GLY A 53 -33.17 9.58 14.56
CA GLY A 53 -34.60 9.88 14.46
C GLY A 53 -35.02 11.15 15.17
#